data_AF-A6DG26-F1
#
_entry.id   AF-A6DG26-F1
#
_cell.length_a   1.000
_cell.length_b   1.000
_cell.length_c   1.000
_cell.angle_alpha   90.00
_cell.angle_beta   90.00
_cell.angle_gamma   90.00
#
_symmetry.space_group_name_H-M   'P 1'
#
loop_
_entity.id
_entity.type
_entity.pdbx_description
1 polymer ?
#
loop_
_entity_poly.entity_id
_entity_poly.type
_entity_poly.pdbx_seq_one_letter_code
_entity_poly.pdbx_strand_id
1 'polypeptide(L)'
;MIVRTQIKNLSFQKMEILFNKLSMRPLSLKNYKSKPEVSAVPLKFLLLFLSCFTLFADDKILKFEGKAGAKTIVLVAGDEEYRTEESMPMLGKILAKHHGFNCIVLFSWDHQGKYIDPNGQTNVKGWNYLNDADLMIIGTRFRRPNEADRRHIAQFLKAGKPIIGIRTSTHGFKGKEEITKGLTLDQFGPKIIGEGWVSHHGRHKGQGARGVIEAANANHPILNSVKDVFGPSDVYGVRNLTDKDTILMRGAVTQTLAPDSKNVPGKQNNPMQPLAWLHPYQVEGGKAGLTFTTTMGASVDLVSEDLRRMLINANYFLLKKDVPQKAKVDYIDPFYPGFYGFDRKVWKQRKLNTATFSLGQSPYYPDVPKSPKWPFRTTPSEKVVEIPAQKKK
;
A
#
# COMPACT_ATOMS: atom_id res chain seq x y z
N MET A 1 35.95 25.70 34.19
CA MET A 1 35.90 24.24 34.33
C MET A 1 34.55 23.90 34.97
N ILE A 2 33.83 22.98 34.33
CA ILE A 2 32.42 22.64 34.54
C ILE A 2 32.23 21.95 35.90
N VAL A 3 31.24 22.37 36.69
CA VAL A 3 30.38 21.44 37.45
C VAL A 3 28.97 22.05 37.55
N ARG A 4 28.01 21.40 36.89
CA ARG A 4 26.57 21.60 37.09
C ARG A 4 26.11 20.59 38.14
N THR A 5 25.43 21.06 39.18
CA THR A 5 24.67 20.22 40.11
C THR A 5 23.17 20.47 39.89
N GLN A 6 22.48 19.35 39.82
CA GLN A 6 21.04 19.11 39.67
C GLN A 6 20.36 19.47 41.03
N ILE A 7 19.10 19.92 41.18
CA ILE A 7 17.85 19.12 41.26
C ILE A 7 16.73 20.03 41.85
N LYS A 8 15.47 19.78 41.43
CA LYS A 8 14.14 19.89 42.14
C LYS A 8 13.22 21.11 41.93
N ASN A 9 12.15 20.82 41.19
CA ASN A 9 10.72 20.94 41.51
C ASN A 9 10.12 22.29 41.93
N LEU A 10 9.25 22.82 41.07
CA LEU A 10 8.03 23.51 41.51
C LEU A 10 6.85 23.17 40.59
N SER A 11 5.74 22.85 41.25
CA SER A 11 4.46 22.39 40.74
C SER A 11 3.50 23.54 40.39
N PHE A 12 2.55 23.25 39.50
CA PHE A 12 1.16 23.75 39.42
C PHE A 12 0.85 25.16 39.97
N GLN A 13 0.66 26.13 39.06
CA GLN A 13 -0.47 27.09 39.00
C GLN A 13 -0.07 28.27 38.12
N LYS A 14 -0.58 28.33 36.87
CA LYS A 14 -0.70 29.55 36.05
C LYS A 14 -1.42 29.27 34.73
N MET A 15 -2.64 28.76 34.81
CA MET A 15 -3.53 28.70 33.65
C MET A 15 -5.01 28.80 34.05
N GLU A 16 -5.32 29.82 34.84
CA GLU A 16 -6.64 30.44 34.94
C GLU A 16 -6.43 31.95 35.01
N ILE A 17 -7.42 32.72 34.58
CA ILE A 17 -7.43 34.18 34.32
C ILE A 17 -7.18 34.52 32.85
N LEU A 18 -8.09 34.08 31.98
CA LEU A 18 -8.46 34.85 30.80
C LEU A 18 -9.93 34.62 30.37
N PHE A 19 -10.85 34.55 31.34
CA PHE A 19 -12.30 34.56 31.07
C PHE A 19 -13.04 35.18 32.25
N ASN A 20 -13.00 36.51 32.37
CA ASN A 20 -14.00 37.29 33.11
C ASN A 20 -13.79 38.79 32.87
N LYS A 21 -14.27 39.30 31.74
CA LYS A 21 -14.49 40.73 31.50
C LYS A 21 -15.49 40.94 30.35
N LEU A 22 -16.73 40.52 30.55
CA LEU A 22 -17.87 41.02 29.76
C LEU A 22 -19.08 41.09 30.71
N SER A 23 -19.16 42.22 31.42
CA SER A 23 -20.33 42.61 32.22
C SER A 23 -21.39 43.16 31.27
N MET A 24 -22.54 42.51 31.22
CA MET A 24 -23.75 43.00 30.56
C MET A 24 -24.39 44.11 31.40
N ARG A 25 -24.72 45.23 30.77
CA ARG A 25 -25.71 46.20 31.28
C ARG A 25 -26.94 46.16 30.35
N PRO A 26 -28.17 46.13 30.88
CA PRO A 26 -29.38 46.12 30.06
C PRO A 26 -29.73 47.55 29.65
N LEU A 27 -30.08 47.76 28.38
CA LEU A 27 -30.63 49.04 27.90
C LEU A 27 -32.09 48.85 27.46
N SER A 28 -32.91 49.62 28.18
CA SER A 28 -34.35 49.85 28.13
C SER A 28 -34.96 50.04 26.73
N LEU A 29 -36.11 49.39 26.52
CA LEU A 29 -37.05 49.61 25.41
C LEU A 29 -37.96 50.81 25.72
N LYS A 30 -37.68 51.99 25.17
CA LYS A 30 -38.69 53.04 24.95
C LYS A 30 -38.41 53.83 23.67
N ASN A 31 -39.44 53.86 22.82
CA ASN A 31 -39.80 54.85 21.79
C ASN A 31 -39.78 54.35 20.35
N TYR A 32 -40.94 53.80 19.99
CA TYR A 32 -41.47 53.67 18.64
C TYR A 32 -41.94 55.04 18.14
N LYS A 33 -41.45 55.51 16.99
CA LYS A 33 -42.19 56.32 16.00
C LYS A 33 -41.30 56.70 14.83
N SER A 34 -41.50 56.01 13.71
CA SER A 34 -41.58 56.53 12.33
C SER A 34 -41.12 55.44 11.34
N LYS A 35 -42.06 54.99 10.50
CA LYS A 35 -41.72 54.41 9.19
C LYS A 35 -41.17 55.54 8.33
N PRO A 36 -40.21 55.28 7.45
CA PRO A 36 -40.64 55.07 6.07
C PRO A 36 -39.86 53.97 5.32
N GLU A 37 -40.53 53.52 4.26
CA GLU A 37 -39.97 52.97 3.02
C GLU A 37 -39.18 51.66 3.09
N VAL A 38 -39.95 50.61 2.80
CA VAL A 38 -39.49 49.35 2.21
C VAL A 38 -38.80 49.68 0.88
N SER A 39 -37.48 49.89 0.93
CA SER A 39 -36.65 49.74 -0.25
C SER A 39 -36.41 48.23 -0.43
N ALA A 40 -36.99 47.68 -1.49
CA ALA A 40 -36.76 46.32 -1.93
C ALA A 40 -35.26 46.12 -2.21
N VAL A 41 -34.53 45.60 -1.22
CA VAL A 41 -33.18 45.08 -1.45
C VAL A 41 -33.36 43.89 -2.42
N PRO A 42 -32.71 43.90 -3.59
CA PRO A 42 -32.92 42.85 -4.56
C PRO A 42 -32.42 41.54 -3.96
N LEU A 43 -33.28 40.52 -4.01
CA LEU A 43 -33.04 39.09 -3.69
C LEU A 43 -31.95 38.45 -4.60
N LYS A 44 -31.04 39.24 -5.16
CA LYS A 44 -29.94 38.83 -6.05
C LYS A 44 -28.60 38.63 -5.34
N PHE A 45 -28.49 38.95 -4.05
CA PHE A 45 -27.24 38.79 -3.30
C PHE A 45 -27.18 37.58 -2.35
N LEU A 46 -28.21 36.72 -2.30
CA LEU A 46 -28.23 35.55 -1.40
C LEU A 46 -27.95 34.20 -2.11
N LEU A 47 -27.53 34.20 -3.37
CA LEU A 47 -27.25 32.98 -4.16
C LEU A 47 -25.82 32.88 -4.70
N LEU A 48 -24.88 33.64 -4.14
CA LEU A 48 -23.46 33.62 -4.55
C LEU A 48 -22.48 33.27 -3.43
N PHE A 49 -22.90 32.43 -2.48
CA PHE A 49 -21.98 31.59 -1.69
C PHE A 49 -22.12 30.14 -2.15
N LEU A 50 -22.07 29.91 -3.47
CA LEU A 50 -21.62 28.61 -3.95
C LEU A 50 -20.13 28.55 -3.62
N SER A 51 -19.82 27.93 -2.50
CA SER A 51 -18.47 27.60 -2.11
C SER A 51 -17.82 26.84 -3.25
N CYS A 52 -16.99 27.52 -4.03
CA CYS A 52 -15.90 26.89 -4.75
C CYS A 52 -14.96 26.32 -3.68
N PHE A 53 -15.35 25.19 -3.08
CA PHE A 53 -14.37 24.24 -2.59
C PHE A 53 -13.67 23.73 -3.84
N THR A 54 -12.61 24.43 -4.26
CA THR A 54 -11.56 23.80 -5.05
C THR A 54 -11.04 22.66 -4.19
N LEU A 55 -11.56 21.45 -4.44
CA LEU A 55 -10.92 20.21 -4.08
C LEU A 55 -9.52 20.29 -4.70
N PHE A 56 -8.53 20.71 -3.91
CA PHE A 56 -7.14 20.53 -4.27
C PHE A 56 -6.94 19.03 -4.38
N ALA A 57 -6.96 18.51 -5.60
CA ALA A 57 -6.59 17.14 -5.88
C ALA A 57 -5.15 16.99 -5.39
N ASP A 58 -4.93 16.08 -4.44
CA ASP A 58 -3.60 15.70 -3.99
C ASP A 58 -2.89 15.02 -5.17
N ASP A 59 -2.09 15.79 -5.91
CA ASP A 59 -1.40 15.35 -7.12
C ASP A 59 -0.38 14.24 -6.86
N LYS A 60 -0.06 13.98 -5.58
CA LYS A 60 0.87 12.94 -5.14
C LYS A 60 0.22 11.59 -4.89
N ILE A 61 -1.11 11.52 -4.96
CA ILE A 61 -1.90 10.32 -4.71
C ILE A 61 -2.74 9.99 -5.94
N LEU A 62 -2.81 8.70 -6.28
CA LEU A 62 -3.63 8.23 -7.39
C LEU A 62 -4.93 7.62 -6.85
N LYS A 63 -6.07 8.09 -7.35
CA LYS A 63 -7.39 7.63 -6.93
C LYS A 63 -8.12 6.96 -8.09
N PHE A 64 -8.76 5.84 -7.80
CA PHE A 64 -9.71 5.20 -8.69
C PHE A 64 -11.04 5.05 -7.97
N GLU A 65 -12.06 5.71 -8.50
CA GLU A 65 -13.40 5.64 -7.94
C GLU A 65 -14.08 4.31 -8.30
N GLY A 66 -14.68 3.72 -7.28
CA GLY A 66 -15.54 2.56 -7.35
C GLY A 66 -17.01 2.93 -7.49
N LYS A 67 -17.90 2.09 -6.97
CA LYS A 67 -19.35 2.35 -6.95
C LYS A 67 -19.70 3.31 -5.81
N ALA A 68 -20.85 3.96 -5.88
CA ALA A 68 -21.36 4.78 -4.78
C ALA A 68 -21.44 3.97 -3.47
N GLY A 69 -20.95 4.54 -2.36
CA GLY A 69 -20.91 3.86 -1.06
C GLY A 69 -19.87 2.73 -0.95
N ALA A 70 -18.95 2.61 -1.90
CA ALA A 70 -17.94 1.56 -1.90
C ALA A 70 -16.94 1.66 -0.73
N LYS A 71 -16.50 0.48 -0.28
CA LYS A 71 -15.39 0.32 0.66
C LYS A 71 -14.09 0.87 0.07
N THR A 72 -13.26 1.48 0.90
CA THR A 72 -12.01 2.13 0.50
C THR A 72 -10.80 1.24 0.78
N ILE A 73 -10.01 0.98 -0.24
CA ILE A 73 -8.76 0.22 -0.18
C ILE A 73 -7.61 1.19 -0.42
N VAL A 74 -6.68 1.27 0.52
CA VAL A 74 -5.43 2.02 0.36
C VAL A 74 -4.32 1.05 -0.04
N LEU A 75 -3.68 1.30 -1.18
CA LEU A 75 -2.58 0.51 -1.72
C LEU A 75 -1.28 1.28 -1.56
N VAL A 76 -0.33 0.74 -0.79
CA VAL A 76 0.91 1.44 -0.42
C VAL A 76 2.09 0.88 -1.18
N ALA A 77 2.60 1.67 -2.14
CA ALA A 77 3.80 1.38 -2.92
C ALA A 77 5.04 2.06 -2.32
N GLY A 78 6.18 1.38 -2.38
CA GLY A 78 7.44 1.88 -1.83
C GLY A 78 8.49 0.78 -1.71
N ASP A 79 8.89 0.21 -2.84
CA ASP A 79 9.86 -0.87 -2.94
C ASP A 79 10.82 -0.61 -4.11
N GLU A 80 12.09 -0.30 -3.80
CA GLU A 80 13.12 0.02 -4.79
C GLU A 80 13.60 -1.17 -5.62
N GLU A 81 13.14 -2.39 -5.31
CA GLU A 81 13.53 -3.61 -5.98
C GLU A 81 12.37 -4.21 -6.78
N TYR A 82 11.24 -4.46 -6.13
CA TYR A 82 10.14 -5.31 -6.65
C TYR A 82 9.02 -4.56 -7.38
N ARG A 83 9.19 -3.26 -7.58
CA ARG A 83 8.36 -2.42 -8.48
C ARG A 83 6.92 -2.25 -8.02
N THR A 84 6.68 -1.99 -6.74
CA THR A 84 5.31 -1.81 -6.25
C THR A 84 4.63 -0.54 -6.76
N GLU A 85 5.40 0.42 -7.28
CA GLU A 85 4.89 1.56 -8.04
C GLU A 85 4.18 1.14 -9.34
N GLU A 86 4.46 -0.05 -9.89
CA GLU A 86 3.78 -0.59 -11.07
C GLU A 86 2.60 -1.48 -10.69
N SER A 87 2.77 -2.34 -9.67
CA SER A 87 1.76 -3.34 -9.30
C SER A 87 0.55 -2.73 -8.59
N MET A 88 0.76 -1.76 -7.69
CA MET A 88 -0.33 -1.18 -6.90
C MET A 88 -1.34 -0.43 -7.78
N PRO A 89 -0.95 0.41 -8.75
CA PRO A 89 -1.91 1.00 -9.68
C PRO A 89 -2.67 -0.03 -10.50
N MET A 90 -2.00 -1.07 -11.00
CA MET A 90 -2.64 -2.13 -11.77
C MET A 90 -3.72 -2.85 -10.93
N LEU A 91 -3.40 -3.25 -9.70
CA LEU A 91 -4.36 -3.87 -8.79
C LEU A 91 -5.50 -2.91 -8.43
N GLY A 92 -5.20 -1.63 -8.18
CA GLY A 92 -6.19 -0.60 -7.89
C GLY A 92 -7.19 -0.41 -9.03
N LYS A 93 -6.75 -0.47 -10.28
CA LYS A 93 -7.64 -0.42 -11.46
C LYS A 93 -8.57 -1.63 -11.49
N ILE A 94 -8.06 -2.85 -11.30
CA ILE A 94 -8.88 -4.08 -11.27
C ILE A 94 -9.94 -3.97 -10.15
N LEU A 95 -9.51 -3.66 -8.93
CA LEU A 95 -10.39 -3.52 -7.77
C LEU A 95 -11.49 -2.46 -7.99
N ALA A 96 -11.14 -1.31 -8.55
CA ALA A 96 -12.11 -0.26 -8.79
C ALA A 96 -13.07 -0.59 -9.94
N LYS A 97 -12.55 -1.06 -11.07
CA LYS A 97 -13.34 -1.16 -12.32
C LYS A 97 -14.05 -2.49 -12.50
N HIS A 98 -13.51 -3.58 -11.98
CA HIS A 98 -14.21 -4.87 -11.98
C HIS A 98 -15.02 -5.10 -10.71
N HIS A 99 -14.53 -4.61 -9.56
CA HIS A 99 -15.11 -4.95 -8.26
C HIS A 99 -15.81 -3.79 -7.55
N GLY A 100 -15.65 -2.56 -8.06
CA GLY A 100 -16.37 -1.39 -7.56
C GLY A 100 -15.86 -0.86 -6.23
N PHE A 101 -14.65 -1.21 -5.79
CA PHE A 101 -14.03 -0.62 -4.60
C PHE A 101 -13.49 0.79 -4.88
N ASN A 102 -13.46 1.65 -3.88
CA ASN A 102 -12.64 2.86 -3.96
C ASN A 102 -11.17 2.46 -3.73
N CYS A 103 -10.26 2.92 -4.58
CA CYS A 103 -8.84 2.62 -4.46
C CYS A 103 -8.00 3.88 -4.42
N ILE A 104 -7.09 3.95 -3.46
CA ILE A 104 -6.17 5.08 -3.26
C ILE A 104 -4.76 4.51 -3.22
N VAL A 105 -3.93 4.87 -4.19
CA VAL A 105 -2.54 4.41 -4.28
C VAL A 105 -1.60 5.48 -3.74
N LEU A 106 -0.85 5.10 -2.71
CA LEU A 106 0.21 5.89 -2.13
C LEU A 106 1.54 5.49 -2.78
N PHE A 107 2.40 6.46 -3.04
CA PHE A 107 3.72 6.22 -3.60
C PHE A 107 4.81 6.82 -2.72
N SER A 108 6.00 6.23 -2.80
CA SER A 108 7.26 6.85 -2.39
C SER A 108 7.66 7.90 -3.41
N TRP A 109 7.90 9.13 -2.97
CA TRP A 109 8.31 10.25 -3.81
C TRP A 109 9.75 10.66 -3.55
N ASP A 110 10.39 11.29 -4.53
CA ASP A 110 11.65 11.98 -4.28
C ASP A 110 11.44 13.12 -3.25
N HIS A 111 12.48 13.50 -2.52
CA HIS A 111 12.38 14.48 -1.43
C HIS A 111 11.82 15.85 -1.86
N GLN A 112 11.93 16.22 -3.14
CA GLN A 112 11.39 17.47 -3.69
C GLN A 112 9.96 17.30 -4.23
N GLY A 113 9.39 16.09 -4.24
CA GLY A 113 8.03 15.80 -4.71
C GLY A 113 7.84 15.98 -6.21
N LYS A 114 8.91 15.90 -7.00
CA LYS A 114 8.93 16.07 -8.46
C LYS A 114 8.56 14.79 -9.20
N TYR A 115 8.92 13.63 -8.69
CA TYR A 115 8.63 12.32 -9.29
C TYR A 115 8.51 11.21 -8.23
N ILE A 116 7.79 10.16 -8.58
CA ILE A 116 7.74 8.91 -7.81
C ILE A 116 9.14 8.30 -7.83
N ASP A 117 9.69 8.08 -6.64
CA ASP A 117 11.01 7.48 -6.42
C ASP A 117 10.89 6.35 -5.40
N PRO A 118 10.93 5.09 -5.85
CA PRO A 118 10.98 3.93 -4.99
C PRO A 118 12.17 3.92 -4.00
N ASN A 119 13.22 4.72 -4.18
CA ASN A 119 14.31 4.85 -3.20
C ASN A 119 14.00 5.83 -2.05
N GLY A 120 12.91 6.58 -2.12
CA GLY A 120 12.49 7.59 -1.13
C GLY A 120 11.99 7.00 0.20
N GLN A 121 12.85 6.29 0.94
CA GLN A 121 12.47 5.50 2.13
C GLN A 121 11.62 6.23 3.17
N THR A 122 11.77 7.55 3.32
CA THR A 122 11.06 8.37 4.31
C THR A 122 9.89 9.17 3.73
N ASN A 123 9.57 9.01 2.45
CA ASN A 123 8.77 9.99 1.71
C ASN A 123 7.60 9.37 0.93
N VAL A 124 6.96 8.35 1.50
CA VAL A 124 5.64 7.91 1.06
C VAL A 124 4.62 9.00 1.40
N LYS A 125 3.83 9.43 0.43
CA LYS A 125 2.81 10.49 0.62
C LYS A 125 1.42 9.88 0.83
N GLY A 126 0.59 10.55 1.62
CA GLY A 126 -0.83 10.23 1.77
C GLY A 126 -1.20 9.20 2.85
N TRP A 127 -0.36 8.98 3.87
CA TRP A 127 -0.69 8.07 4.97
C TRP A 127 -1.99 8.42 5.70
N ASN A 128 -2.39 9.69 5.69
CA ASN A 128 -3.67 10.17 6.23
C ASN A 128 -4.90 9.50 5.60
N TYR A 129 -4.82 8.99 4.38
CA TYR A 129 -5.92 8.25 3.75
C TYR A 129 -6.22 6.92 4.45
N LEU A 130 -5.32 6.40 5.31
CA LEU A 130 -5.62 5.23 6.14
C LEU A 130 -6.70 5.49 7.21
N ASN A 131 -6.94 6.75 7.57
CA ASN A 131 -7.96 7.09 8.56
C ASN A 131 -9.35 6.56 8.15
N ASP A 132 -9.69 6.73 6.87
CA ASP A 132 -10.98 6.36 6.29
C ASP A 132 -10.96 5.05 5.49
N ALA A 133 -9.78 4.42 5.36
CA ALA A 133 -9.64 3.15 4.64
C ALA A 133 -10.33 2.01 5.37
N ASP A 134 -10.93 1.07 4.65
CA ASP A 134 -11.45 -0.19 5.19
C ASP A 134 -10.41 -1.32 5.14
N LEU A 135 -9.44 -1.25 4.22
CA LEU A 135 -8.37 -2.24 4.05
C LEU A 135 -7.09 -1.56 3.55
N MET A 136 -5.93 -2.08 3.95
CA MET A 136 -4.63 -1.68 3.42
C MET A 136 -3.99 -2.82 2.64
N ILE A 137 -3.60 -2.58 1.39
CA ILE A 137 -2.68 -3.44 0.65
C ILE A 137 -1.30 -2.80 0.75
N ILE A 138 -0.30 -3.52 1.25
CA ILE A 138 1.04 -2.97 1.47
C ILE A 138 2.10 -3.85 0.82
N GLY A 139 2.95 -3.21 0.01
CA GLY A 139 4.11 -3.79 -0.64
C GLY A 139 5.26 -2.80 -0.54
N THR A 140 5.70 -2.54 0.68
CA THR A 140 6.79 -1.60 0.97
C THR A 140 8.04 -2.36 1.37
N ARG A 141 9.20 -1.71 1.24
CA ARG A 141 10.49 -2.18 1.71
C ARG A 141 11.17 -1.14 2.58
N PHE A 142 11.48 -1.46 3.83
CA PHE A 142 12.28 -0.61 4.72
C PHE A 142 11.86 0.87 4.76
N ARG A 143 10.57 1.17 4.64
CA ARG A 143 10.09 2.55 4.76
C ARG A 143 10.26 3.04 6.19
N ARG A 144 10.43 4.35 6.33
CA ARG A 144 10.63 5.04 7.60
C ARG A 144 9.66 6.23 7.68
N PRO A 145 8.35 5.96 7.84
CA PRO A 145 7.36 7.03 7.99
C PRO A 145 7.74 7.91 9.18
N ASN A 146 7.55 9.22 9.03
CA ASN A 146 7.78 10.16 10.12
C ASN A 146 6.73 9.98 11.24
N GLU A 147 6.82 10.75 12.31
CA GLU A 147 5.90 10.64 13.44
C GLU A 147 4.42 10.88 13.06
N ALA A 148 4.13 11.85 12.20
CA ALA A 148 2.76 12.13 11.75
C ALA A 148 2.20 10.96 10.94
N ASP A 149 2.98 10.43 10.01
CA ASP A 149 2.61 9.27 9.19
C ASP A 149 2.42 8.01 10.04
N ARG A 150 3.30 7.77 11.03
CA ARG A 150 3.16 6.65 11.98
C ARG A 150 1.86 6.71 12.76
N ARG A 151 1.33 7.90 13.10
CA ARG A 151 0.03 8.03 13.78
C ARG A 151 -1.13 7.48 12.96
N HIS A 152 -1.14 7.71 11.65
CA HIS A 152 -2.18 7.17 10.76
C HIS A 152 -2.12 5.64 10.69
N ILE A 153 -0.91 5.08 10.58
CA ILE A 153 -0.70 3.63 10.63
C ILE A 153 -1.16 3.07 11.99
N ALA A 154 -0.79 3.73 13.09
CA ALA A 154 -1.19 3.32 14.43
C ALA A 154 -2.71 3.28 14.62
N GLN A 155 -3.43 4.30 14.14
CA GLN A 155 -4.88 4.36 14.19
C GLN A 155 -5.52 3.24 13.38
N PHE A 156 -5.02 2.98 12.17
CA PHE A 156 -5.47 1.86 11.34
C PHE A 156 -5.30 0.51 12.04
N LEU A 157 -4.13 0.27 12.64
CA LEU A 157 -3.83 -0.96 13.36
C LEU A 157 -4.67 -1.12 14.63
N LYS A 158 -4.84 -0.04 15.43
CA LYS A 158 -5.67 -0.05 16.64
C LYS A 158 -7.14 -0.33 16.33
N ALA A 159 -7.62 0.07 15.16
CA ALA A 159 -8.96 -0.24 14.71
C ALA A 159 -9.15 -1.72 14.31
N GLY A 160 -8.08 -2.52 14.23
CA GLY A 160 -8.13 -3.92 13.82
C GLY A 160 -8.46 -4.09 12.33
N LYS A 161 -8.17 -3.08 11.50
CA LYS A 161 -8.53 -3.08 10.08
C LYS A 161 -7.66 -4.08 9.29
N PRO A 162 -8.24 -4.82 8.34
CA PRO A 162 -7.54 -5.87 7.62
C PRO A 162 -6.39 -5.37 6.75
N ILE A 163 -5.39 -6.23 6.56
CA ILE A 163 -4.19 -5.95 5.76
C ILE A 163 -3.98 -7.06 4.72
N ILE A 164 -3.59 -6.67 3.51
CA ILE A 164 -2.99 -7.57 2.53
C ILE A 164 -1.52 -7.20 2.39
N GLY A 165 -0.63 -8.07 2.88
CA GLY A 165 0.80 -7.93 2.69
C GLY A 165 1.25 -8.68 1.43
N ILE A 166 1.90 -7.98 0.50
CA ILE A 166 2.65 -8.63 -0.59
C ILE A 166 4.13 -8.34 -0.40
N ARG A 167 5.00 -9.10 -1.08
CA ARG A 167 6.44 -8.80 -1.11
C ARG A 167 6.67 -7.28 -1.32
N THR A 168 7.43 -6.57 -0.50
CA THR A 168 8.30 -6.97 0.64
C THR A 168 7.75 -6.62 2.03
N SER A 169 6.43 -6.69 2.24
CA SER A 169 5.77 -6.27 3.49
C SER A 169 6.30 -6.93 4.77
N THR A 170 6.84 -8.15 4.70
CA THR A 170 7.50 -8.85 5.83
C THR A 170 8.66 -8.02 6.42
N HIS A 171 9.21 -7.08 5.67
CA HIS A 171 10.17 -6.10 6.15
C HIS A 171 9.85 -4.71 5.60
N GLY A 172 8.56 -4.38 5.61
CA GLY A 172 8.05 -3.17 4.98
C GLY A 172 8.48 -1.88 5.65
N PHE A 173 8.89 -1.94 6.92
CA PHE A 173 9.45 -0.81 7.67
C PHE A 173 10.78 -1.17 8.32
N LYS A 174 11.60 -0.15 8.58
CA LYS A 174 12.90 -0.29 9.25
C LYS A 174 13.06 0.77 10.32
N GLY A 175 13.49 0.37 11.51
CA GLY A 175 13.78 1.31 12.60
C GLY A 175 13.19 0.86 13.92
N LYS A 176 13.60 1.55 14.99
CA LYS A 176 13.17 1.29 16.37
C LYS A 176 12.12 2.27 16.87
N GLU A 177 11.72 3.21 16.02
CA GLU A 177 10.66 4.16 16.29
C GLU A 177 9.32 3.41 16.44
N GLU A 178 8.53 3.77 17.45
CA GLU A 178 7.24 3.12 17.72
C GLU A 178 6.16 3.52 16.71
N ILE A 179 5.49 2.57 16.06
CA ILE A 179 4.23 2.86 15.37
C ILE A 179 3.16 3.16 16.42
N THR A 180 3.03 2.26 17.38
CA THR A 180 2.21 2.40 18.60
C THR A 180 2.96 1.74 19.75
N LYS A 181 2.54 2.00 20.99
CA LYS A 181 3.11 1.37 22.18
C LYS A 181 3.25 -0.14 21.99
N GLY A 182 4.46 -0.67 22.21
CA GLY A 182 4.77 -2.10 22.09
C GLY A 182 4.96 -2.62 20.65
N LEU A 183 4.94 -1.75 19.64
CA LEU A 183 5.17 -2.08 18.23
C LEU A 183 6.11 -1.06 17.57
N THR A 184 7.38 -1.43 17.36
CA THR A 184 8.33 -0.65 16.57
C THR A 184 8.17 -0.89 15.07
N LEU A 185 8.72 0.01 14.24
CA LEU A 185 8.71 -0.13 12.78
C LEU A 185 9.22 -1.51 12.33
N ASP A 186 10.38 -1.94 12.80
CA ASP A 186 10.96 -3.24 12.44
C ASP A 186 10.22 -4.46 13.00
N GLN A 187 9.31 -4.26 13.96
CA GLN A 187 8.43 -5.30 14.48
C GLN A 187 7.13 -5.44 13.68
N PHE A 188 6.83 -4.51 12.76
CA PHE A 188 5.62 -4.57 11.94
C PHE A 188 5.52 -5.89 11.16
N GLY A 189 6.58 -6.32 10.48
CA GLY A 189 6.59 -7.58 9.75
C GLY A 189 6.24 -8.77 10.66
N PRO A 190 7.10 -9.09 11.65
CA PRO A 190 6.87 -10.23 12.53
C PRO A 190 5.53 -10.20 13.29
N LYS A 191 5.06 -9.03 13.75
CA LYS A 191 3.87 -8.93 14.61
C LYS A 191 2.54 -8.67 13.88
N ILE A 192 2.58 -8.13 12.65
CA ILE A 192 1.38 -7.73 11.90
C ILE A 192 1.24 -8.54 10.61
N ILE A 193 2.35 -8.85 9.94
CA ILE A 193 2.37 -9.64 8.70
C ILE A 193 2.54 -11.15 8.98
N GLY A 194 3.12 -11.48 10.14
CA GLY A 194 3.41 -12.84 10.60
C GLY A 194 4.84 -13.31 10.31
N GLU A 195 5.65 -12.51 9.62
CA GLU A 195 7.05 -12.85 9.33
C GLU A 195 7.91 -11.60 9.09
N GLY A 196 9.20 -11.69 9.41
CA GLY A 196 10.26 -10.74 9.11
C GLY A 196 11.02 -11.04 7.81
N TRP A 197 12.11 -10.33 7.56
CA TRP A 197 13.11 -10.79 6.57
C TRP A 197 13.93 -11.94 7.15
N VAL A 198 14.00 -13.06 6.43
CA VAL A 198 14.83 -14.23 6.79
C VAL A 198 15.89 -14.46 5.72
N SER A 199 15.48 -14.92 4.54
CA SER A 199 16.38 -15.24 3.43
C SER A 199 15.63 -15.37 2.11
N HIS A 200 16.38 -15.38 1.02
CA HIS A 200 15.95 -16.01 -0.22
C HIS A 200 16.07 -17.54 -0.04
N HIS A 201 14.99 -18.27 -0.27
CA HIS A 201 14.94 -19.73 -0.29
C HIS A 201 15.05 -20.22 -1.74
N GLY A 202 16.23 -20.05 -2.31
CA GLY A 202 16.54 -20.33 -3.70
C GLY A 202 17.46 -19.29 -4.31
N ARG A 203 17.93 -19.55 -5.53
CA ARG A 203 18.83 -18.66 -6.24
C ARG A 203 18.04 -17.48 -6.80
N HIS A 204 18.18 -16.34 -6.12
CA HIS A 204 17.63 -15.05 -6.53
C HIS A 204 17.88 -14.78 -8.03
N LYS A 205 16.84 -14.41 -8.77
CA LYS A 205 16.87 -14.15 -10.22
C LYS A 205 17.27 -15.34 -11.10
N GLY A 206 17.28 -16.56 -10.57
CA GLY A 206 17.60 -17.76 -11.33
C GLY A 206 16.69 -18.95 -11.06
N GLN A 207 15.84 -18.87 -10.03
CA GLN A 207 14.84 -19.86 -9.65
C GLN A 207 13.55 -19.12 -9.26
N GLY A 208 12.40 -19.55 -9.80
CA GLY A 208 11.10 -18.96 -9.50
C GLY A 208 10.38 -19.68 -8.37
N ALA A 209 9.17 -19.21 -8.07
CA ALA A 209 8.25 -19.76 -7.09
C ALA A 209 6.99 -20.28 -7.77
N ARG A 210 6.65 -21.56 -7.54
CA ARG A 210 5.34 -22.12 -7.89
C ARG A 210 4.54 -22.38 -6.62
N GLY A 211 3.34 -21.83 -6.58
CA GLY A 211 2.36 -22.07 -5.54
C GLY A 211 1.86 -23.51 -5.54
N VAL A 212 1.84 -24.12 -4.36
CA VAL A 212 1.24 -25.42 -4.08
C VAL A 212 0.21 -25.21 -2.99
N ILE A 213 -1.06 -25.48 -3.27
CA ILE A 213 -2.16 -25.30 -2.32
C ILE A 213 -1.94 -26.20 -1.10
N GLU A 214 -2.10 -25.63 0.10
CA GLU A 214 -2.07 -26.39 1.34
C GLU A 214 -3.34 -27.25 1.43
N ALA A 215 -3.17 -28.58 1.44
CA ALA A 215 -4.27 -29.52 1.35
C ALA A 215 -5.30 -29.33 2.48
N ALA A 216 -4.82 -29.05 3.70
CA ALA A 216 -5.68 -28.81 4.86
C ALA A 216 -6.60 -27.58 4.68
N ASN A 217 -6.22 -26.62 3.83
CA ASN A 217 -6.92 -25.36 3.64
C ASN A 217 -7.40 -25.15 2.19
N ALA A 218 -7.45 -26.21 1.37
CA ALA A 218 -7.73 -26.12 -0.06
C ALA A 218 -9.11 -25.52 -0.39
N ASN A 219 -10.08 -25.68 0.52
CA ASN A 219 -11.45 -25.15 0.37
C ASN A 219 -11.60 -23.70 0.87
N HIS A 220 -10.51 -23.04 1.28
CA HIS A 220 -10.59 -21.68 1.79
C HIS A 220 -11.05 -20.71 0.69
N PRO A 221 -12.03 -19.80 0.92
CA PRO A 221 -12.61 -18.95 -0.14
C PRO A 221 -11.60 -18.08 -0.90
N ILE A 222 -10.48 -17.69 -0.26
CA ILE A 222 -9.39 -16.98 -0.93
C ILE A 222 -8.84 -17.76 -2.15
N LEU A 223 -8.91 -19.09 -2.12
CA LEU A 223 -8.45 -19.99 -3.17
C LEU A 223 -9.52 -20.28 -4.24
N ASN A 224 -10.70 -19.63 -4.19
CA ASN A 224 -11.73 -19.77 -5.21
C ASN A 224 -11.16 -19.52 -6.62
N SER A 225 -11.20 -20.57 -7.46
CA SER A 225 -10.62 -20.57 -8.82
C SER A 225 -9.13 -20.19 -8.90
N VAL A 226 -8.35 -20.47 -7.85
CA VAL A 226 -6.88 -20.36 -7.84
C VAL A 226 -6.30 -21.76 -7.98
N LYS A 227 -5.50 -22.01 -9.02
CA LYS A 227 -4.99 -23.34 -9.38
C LYS A 227 -3.48 -23.34 -9.62
N ASP A 228 -2.98 -22.43 -10.45
CA ASP A 228 -1.58 -22.35 -10.83
C ASP A 228 -1.02 -20.94 -10.63
N VAL A 229 -0.41 -20.74 -9.47
CA VAL A 229 0.29 -19.50 -9.13
C VAL A 229 1.77 -19.68 -9.43
N PHE A 230 2.31 -18.84 -10.32
CA PHE A 230 3.73 -18.83 -10.64
C PHE A 230 4.29 -17.42 -10.62
N GLY A 231 5.48 -17.27 -10.05
CA GLY A 231 6.22 -16.01 -10.03
C GLY A 231 7.66 -16.25 -10.45
N PRO A 232 8.20 -15.40 -11.35
CA PRO A 232 9.64 -15.39 -11.62
C PRO A 232 10.46 -14.74 -10.49
N SER A 233 9.83 -14.34 -9.38
CA SER A 233 10.53 -14.06 -8.14
C SER A 233 10.82 -15.34 -7.33
N ASP A 234 11.94 -15.34 -6.61
CA ASP A 234 12.39 -16.45 -5.77
C ASP A 234 11.47 -16.68 -4.56
N VAL A 235 11.46 -17.89 -4.01
CA VAL A 235 10.75 -18.18 -2.75
C VAL A 235 11.48 -17.51 -1.58
N TYR A 236 10.76 -17.02 -0.56
CA TYR A 236 11.36 -16.55 0.69
C TYR A 236 11.41 -17.65 1.74
N GLY A 237 12.45 -17.63 2.58
CA GLY A 237 12.48 -18.40 3.81
C GLY A 237 11.47 -17.84 4.81
N VAL A 238 10.69 -18.71 5.44
CA VAL A 238 9.71 -18.38 6.48
C VAL A 238 9.93 -19.35 7.64
N ARG A 239 9.99 -18.83 8.88
CA ARG A 239 10.35 -19.59 10.08
C ARG A 239 9.47 -19.30 11.30
N ASN A 240 8.73 -18.20 11.30
CA ASN A 240 8.06 -17.69 12.50
C ASN A 240 6.54 -17.91 12.53
N LEU A 241 5.95 -18.57 11.52
CA LEU A 241 4.54 -18.92 11.56
C LEU A 241 4.26 -19.96 12.65
N THR A 242 3.09 -19.84 13.26
CA THR A 242 2.61 -20.63 14.39
C THR A 242 1.28 -21.33 14.06
N ASP A 243 0.72 -22.05 15.02
CA ASP A 243 -0.61 -22.67 14.92
C ASP A 243 -1.76 -21.65 14.77
N LYS A 244 -1.51 -20.38 15.11
CA LYS A 244 -2.44 -19.27 14.88
C LYS A 244 -2.52 -18.86 13.41
N ASP A 245 -1.51 -19.21 12.62
CA ASP A 245 -1.42 -18.87 11.21
C ASP A 245 -2.09 -19.93 10.34
N THR A 246 -2.86 -19.49 9.35
CA THR A 246 -3.49 -20.41 8.38
C THR A 246 -2.75 -20.35 7.05
N ILE A 247 -1.90 -21.34 6.79
CA ILE A 247 -1.17 -21.45 5.52
C ILE A 247 -2.13 -21.89 4.42
N LEU A 248 -2.30 -21.08 3.38
CA LEU A 248 -3.15 -21.39 2.23
C LEU A 248 -2.34 -21.98 1.07
N MET A 249 -1.07 -21.59 0.95
CA MET A 249 -0.20 -21.99 -0.15
C MET A 249 1.25 -22.06 0.32
N ARG A 250 1.98 -23.04 -0.23
CA ARG A 250 3.42 -23.20 -0.08
C ARG A 250 4.13 -22.90 -1.41
N GLY A 251 5.41 -22.55 -1.34
CA GLY A 251 6.23 -22.16 -2.47
C GLY A 251 7.22 -23.26 -2.80
N ALA A 252 7.00 -23.91 -3.94
CA ALA A 252 7.98 -24.78 -4.55
C ALA A 252 9.01 -23.92 -5.31
N VAL A 253 10.29 -24.15 -5.03
CA VAL A 253 11.39 -23.58 -5.82
C VAL A 253 11.46 -24.32 -7.15
N THR A 254 11.50 -23.56 -8.24
CA THR A 254 11.60 -24.08 -9.61
C THR A 254 13.04 -24.01 -10.14
N GLN A 255 13.36 -24.85 -11.13
CA GLN A 255 14.72 -24.96 -11.67
C GLN A 255 15.16 -23.71 -12.45
N THR A 256 14.20 -23.02 -13.06
CA THR A 256 14.41 -21.83 -13.91
C THR A 256 13.30 -20.82 -13.62
N LEU A 257 13.30 -19.69 -14.34
CA LEU A 257 12.23 -18.69 -14.24
C LEU A 257 11.07 -18.95 -15.22
N ALA A 258 11.11 -20.03 -16.01
CA ALA A 258 10.06 -20.30 -17.00
C ALA A 258 8.77 -20.77 -16.31
N PRO A 259 7.57 -20.32 -16.75
CA PRO A 259 6.30 -20.77 -16.18
C PRO A 259 6.02 -22.26 -16.31
N ASP A 260 6.70 -22.99 -17.19
CA ASP A 260 6.62 -24.46 -17.33
C ASP A 260 7.76 -25.17 -16.58
N SER A 261 8.59 -24.44 -15.83
CA SER A 261 9.74 -24.98 -15.12
C SER A 261 9.32 -26.02 -14.07
N LYS A 262 10.08 -27.11 -14.03
CA LYS A 262 9.92 -28.14 -13.01
C LYS A 262 10.38 -27.63 -11.65
N ASN A 263 9.81 -28.21 -10.60
CA ASN A 263 10.31 -27.99 -9.24
C ASN A 263 11.72 -28.57 -9.10
N VAL A 264 12.56 -27.90 -8.30
CA VAL A 264 13.85 -28.44 -7.88
C VAL A 264 13.60 -29.71 -7.05
N PRO A 265 14.24 -30.84 -7.37
CA PRO A 265 14.10 -32.06 -6.57
C PRO A 265 14.87 -31.95 -5.24
N GLY A 266 14.46 -32.73 -4.25
CA GLY A 266 15.20 -32.92 -3.01
C GLY A 266 14.88 -31.92 -1.89
N LYS A 267 15.83 -31.76 -0.96
CA LYS A 267 15.63 -31.09 0.34
C LYS A 267 15.16 -29.64 0.25
N GLN A 268 15.43 -28.94 -0.85
CA GLN A 268 15.02 -27.54 -1.01
C GLN A 268 13.50 -27.37 -1.05
N ASN A 269 12.76 -28.39 -1.50
CA ASN A 269 11.29 -28.38 -1.51
C ASN A 269 10.69 -29.38 -0.50
N ASN A 270 11.48 -29.86 0.45
CA ASN A 270 11.04 -30.83 1.45
C ASN A 270 11.51 -30.43 2.87
N PRO A 271 10.71 -29.69 3.64
CA PRO A 271 9.39 -29.15 3.27
C PRO A 271 9.47 -27.90 2.38
N MET A 272 8.38 -27.59 1.67
CA MET A 272 8.22 -26.31 0.98
C MET A 272 7.95 -25.17 1.97
N GLN A 273 8.45 -23.98 1.66
CA GLN A 273 8.22 -22.78 2.47
C GLN A 273 6.77 -22.31 2.38
N PRO A 274 6.17 -21.78 3.45
CA PRO A 274 4.95 -20.99 3.35
C PRO A 274 5.09 -19.85 2.31
N LEU A 275 4.06 -19.69 1.46
CA LEU A 275 4.03 -18.70 0.39
C LEU A 275 2.86 -17.73 0.53
N ALA A 276 1.72 -18.21 1.02
CA ALA A 276 0.57 -17.37 1.34
C ALA A 276 -0.14 -17.88 2.61
N TRP A 277 -0.49 -16.98 3.53
CA TRP A 277 -1.10 -17.32 4.81
C TRP A 277 -2.01 -16.21 5.35
N LEU A 278 -2.88 -16.56 6.29
CA LEU A 278 -3.57 -15.61 7.17
C LEU A 278 -2.86 -15.54 8.52
N HIS A 279 -2.66 -14.33 9.04
CA HIS A 279 -2.05 -14.04 10.34
C HIS A 279 -2.99 -13.16 11.17
N PRO A 280 -3.54 -13.66 12.30
CA PRO A 280 -4.27 -12.82 13.24
C PRO A 280 -3.30 -11.92 14.00
N TYR A 281 -3.61 -10.63 14.11
CA TYR A 281 -2.78 -9.67 14.84
C TYR A 281 -3.60 -8.86 15.84
N GLN A 282 -2.96 -8.37 16.88
CA GLN A 282 -3.54 -7.38 17.78
C GLN A 282 -2.42 -6.50 18.35
N VAL A 283 -2.62 -5.18 18.31
CA VAL A 283 -1.71 -4.21 18.93
C VAL A 283 -2.20 -3.81 20.32
N GLU A 284 -1.31 -3.30 21.18
CA GLU A 284 -1.69 -2.87 22.53
C GLU A 284 -2.81 -1.81 22.49
N GLY A 285 -3.89 -2.07 23.22
CA GLY A 285 -5.08 -1.21 23.24
C GLY A 285 -5.88 -1.19 21.93
N GLY A 286 -5.59 -2.09 20.99
CA GLY A 286 -6.28 -2.21 19.70
C GLY A 286 -7.25 -3.39 19.63
N LYS A 287 -8.14 -3.35 18.64
CA LYS A 287 -9.01 -4.48 18.27
C LYS A 287 -8.19 -5.55 17.54
N ALA A 288 -8.65 -6.80 17.60
CA ALA A 288 -8.10 -7.87 16.78
C ALA A 288 -8.30 -7.56 15.29
N GLY A 289 -7.25 -7.78 14.50
CA GLY A 289 -7.26 -7.67 13.05
C GLY A 289 -6.74 -8.94 12.40
N LEU A 290 -6.81 -8.99 11.07
CA LEU A 290 -6.40 -10.13 10.28
C LEU A 290 -5.61 -9.66 9.06
N THR A 291 -4.47 -10.29 8.83
CA THR A 291 -3.63 -10.04 7.66
C THR A 291 -3.66 -11.25 6.75
N PHE A 292 -3.87 -11.05 5.45
CA PHE A 292 -3.47 -12.02 4.43
C PHE A 292 -2.10 -11.63 3.89
N THR A 293 -1.16 -12.55 3.88
CA THR A 293 0.20 -12.29 3.40
C THR A 293 0.53 -13.24 2.26
N THR A 294 1.24 -12.75 1.24
CA THR A 294 2.03 -13.60 0.34
C THR A 294 3.45 -13.05 0.17
N THR A 295 4.43 -13.97 0.08
CA THR A 295 5.83 -13.62 -0.23
C THR A 295 6.09 -13.48 -1.72
N MET A 296 5.05 -13.58 -2.56
CA MET A 296 5.04 -13.10 -3.94
C MET A 296 4.60 -11.63 -3.99
N GLY A 297 4.74 -11.00 -5.15
CA GLY A 297 4.25 -9.62 -5.33
C GLY A 297 5.27 -8.69 -5.99
N ALA A 298 6.35 -9.23 -6.56
CA ALA A 298 7.06 -8.50 -7.58
C ALA A 298 6.09 -8.15 -8.72
N SER A 299 6.24 -6.98 -9.33
CA SER A 299 5.37 -6.55 -10.44
C SER A 299 5.23 -7.63 -11.52
N VAL A 300 6.32 -8.31 -11.87
CA VAL A 300 6.34 -9.44 -12.82
C VAL A 300 5.64 -10.72 -12.35
N ASP A 301 5.49 -10.95 -11.04
CA ASP A 301 4.72 -12.09 -10.53
C ASP A 301 3.23 -11.95 -10.88
N LEU A 302 2.75 -10.71 -11.00
CA LEU A 302 1.35 -10.40 -11.30
C LEU A 302 1.01 -10.57 -12.79
N VAL A 303 1.92 -11.09 -13.59
CA VAL A 303 1.57 -11.75 -14.86
C VAL A 303 0.68 -12.96 -14.59
N SER A 304 0.91 -13.70 -13.50
CA SER A 304 0.03 -14.78 -13.06
C SER A 304 -1.39 -14.26 -12.80
N GLU A 305 -2.34 -14.78 -13.58
CA GLU A 305 -3.76 -14.52 -13.43
C GLU A 305 -4.27 -15.00 -12.06
N ASP A 306 -3.82 -16.19 -11.64
CA ASP A 306 -4.23 -16.81 -10.39
C ASP A 306 -3.67 -16.10 -9.17
N LEU A 307 -2.45 -15.52 -9.25
CA LEU A 307 -1.93 -14.66 -8.19
C LEU A 307 -2.80 -13.42 -8.03
N ARG A 308 -3.14 -12.75 -9.14
CA ARG A 308 -4.08 -11.61 -9.11
C ARG A 308 -5.41 -12.04 -8.50
N ARG A 309 -5.97 -13.19 -8.90
CA ARG A 309 -7.23 -13.69 -8.35
C ARG A 309 -7.16 -13.94 -6.85
N MET A 310 -6.09 -14.56 -6.36
CA MET A 310 -5.88 -14.77 -4.93
C MET A 310 -5.90 -13.44 -4.15
N LEU A 311 -5.20 -12.41 -4.66
CA LEU A 311 -5.19 -11.08 -4.05
C LEU A 311 -6.57 -10.42 -4.08
N ILE A 312 -7.31 -10.50 -5.19
CA ILE A 312 -8.67 -9.96 -5.26
C ILE A 312 -9.61 -10.70 -4.30
N ASN A 313 -9.57 -12.03 -4.27
CA ASN A 313 -10.37 -12.84 -3.35
C ASN A 313 -10.08 -12.49 -1.88
N ALA A 314 -8.81 -12.23 -1.53
CA ALA A 314 -8.42 -11.81 -0.19
C ALA A 314 -9.07 -10.49 0.24
N ASN A 315 -9.27 -9.54 -0.69
CA ASN A 315 -9.98 -8.29 -0.38
C ASN A 315 -11.44 -8.56 0.04
N TYR A 316 -12.15 -9.43 -0.68
CA TYR A 316 -13.52 -9.80 -0.33
C TYR A 316 -13.57 -10.51 1.03
N PHE A 317 -12.73 -11.53 1.22
CA PHE A 317 -12.70 -12.31 2.44
C PHE A 317 -12.43 -11.43 3.68
N LEU A 318 -11.39 -10.60 3.62
CA LEU A 318 -10.98 -9.75 4.74
C LEU A 318 -11.99 -8.63 5.04
N LEU A 319 -12.70 -8.14 4.02
CA LEU A 319 -13.79 -7.18 4.18
C LEU A 319 -15.13 -7.84 4.54
N LYS A 320 -15.13 -9.15 4.83
CA LYS A 320 -16.32 -9.95 5.18
C LYS A 320 -17.42 -9.84 4.13
N LYS A 321 -17.01 -9.92 2.86
CA LYS A 321 -17.90 -9.96 1.70
C LYS A 321 -17.86 -11.36 1.07
N ASP A 322 -18.93 -11.72 0.37
CA ASP A 322 -18.97 -12.96 -0.39
C ASP A 322 -17.86 -13.01 -1.44
N VAL A 323 -16.96 -13.98 -1.32
CA VAL A 323 -15.86 -14.14 -2.25
C VAL A 323 -16.39 -14.71 -3.57
N PRO A 324 -16.16 -14.05 -4.71
CA PRO A 324 -16.62 -14.56 -6.00
C PRO A 324 -16.08 -15.97 -6.26
N GLN A 325 -16.88 -16.83 -6.90
CA GLN A 325 -16.42 -18.17 -7.32
C GLN A 325 -15.25 -18.08 -8.31
N LYS A 326 -15.25 -17.04 -9.15
CA LYS A 326 -14.13 -16.68 -10.04
C LYS A 326 -14.10 -15.16 -10.19
N ALA A 327 -13.26 -14.48 -9.40
CA ALA A 327 -13.10 -13.03 -9.52
C ALA A 327 -12.49 -12.68 -10.89
N LYS A 328 -12.99 -11.59 -11.49
CA LYS A 328 -12.50 -11.05 -12.76
C LYS A 328 -11.21 -10.27 -12.54
N VAL A 329 -10.12 -10.73 -13.15
CA VAL A 329 -8.77 -10.20 -12.89
C VAL A 329 -8.03 -9.78 -14.15
N ASP A 330 -8.76 -9.68 -15.26
CA ASP A 330 -8.26 -9.09 -16.49
C ASP A 330 -7.70 -7.70 -16.20
N TYR A 331 -6.61 -7.34 -16.87
CA TYR A 331 -6.08 -6.01 -16.74
C TYR A 331 -7.07 -4.99 -17.33
N ILE A 332 -7.27 -3.87 -16.64
CA ILE A 332 -8.09 -2.76 -17.16
C ILE A 332 -7.37 -2.06 -18.31
N ASP A 333 -6.10 -1.77 -18.10
CA ASP A 333 -5.18 -1.22 -19.09
C ASP A 333 -4.05 -2.24 -19.29
N PRO A 334 -3.44 -2.36 -20.49
CA PRO A 334 -2.28 -3.23 -20.69
C PRO A 334 -1.23 -3.07 -19.60
N PHE A 335 -0.72 -4.20 -19.08
CA PHE A 335 0.26 -4.22 -18.01
C PHE A 335 1.59 -4.74 -18.53
N TYR A 336 2.62 -3.89 -18.46
CA TYR A 336 3.97 -4.20 -18.94
C TYR A 336 4.98 -4.13 -17.79
N PRO A 337 4.95 -5.10 -16.86
CA PRO A 337 5.74 -5.05 -15.64
C PRO A 337 7.24 -5.12 -15.93
N GLY A 338 8.02 -4.25 -15.30
CA GLY A 338 9.47 -4.32 -15.31
C GLY A 338 9.99 -5.45 -14.42
N PHE A 339 11.07 -6.10 -14.83
CA PHE A 339 11.72 -7.11 -14.00
C PHE A 339 12.36 -6.43 -12.78
N TYR A 340 12.28 -7.11 -11.64
CA TYR A 340 12.71 -6.54 -10.37
C TYR A 340 14.24 -6.39 -10.28
N GLY A 341 14.69 -5.37 -9.54
CA GLY A 341 16.09 -5.10 -9.30
C GLY A 341 16.35 -3.68 -8.83
N PHE A 342 17.57 -3.40 -8.40
CA PHE A 342 17.93 -2.06 -7.93
C PHE A 342 18.39 -1.16 -9.07
N ASP A 343 17.86 0.06 -9.11
CA ASP A 343 18.44 1.17 -9.87
C ASP A 343 18.14 2.47 -9.13
N ARG A 344 19.17 3.27 -8.84
CA ARG A 344 19.00 4.55 -8.12
C ARG A 344 18.90 5.76 -9.04
N LYS A 345 19.33 5.64 -10.30
CA LYS A 345 19.48 6.78 -11.22
C LYS A 345 18.31 6.90 -12.19
N VAL A 346 17.64 5.79 -12.48
CA VAL A 346 16.61 5.73 -13.53
C VAL A 346 15.36 6.54 -13.21
N TRP A 347 14.98 6.71 -11.94
CA TRP A 347 13.70 7.32 -11.55
C TRP A 347 13.59 8.80 -11.93
N LYS A 348 14.67 9.56 -11.75
CA LYS A 348 14.76 10.97 -12.19
C LYS A 348 14.57 11.11 -13.70
N GLN A 349 15.01 10.12 -14.47
CA GLN A 349 14.89 10.10 -15.93
C GLN A 349 13.48 9.71 -16.36
N ARG A 350 12.88 8.72 -15.69
CA ARG A 350 11.50 8.26 -15.95
C ARG A 350 10.44 9.32 -15.62
N LYS A 351 10.72 10.21 -14.66
CA LYS A 351 9.81 11.29 -14.22
C LYS A 351 8.39 10.79 -13.93
N LEU A 352 8.30 9.62 -13.28
CA LEU A 352 7.04 8.99 -12.92
C LEU A 352 6.20 9.92 -12.04
N ASN A 353 4.90 9.98 -12.28
CA ASN A 353 3.94 10.67 -11.43
C ASN A 353 2.61 9.91 -11.42
N THR A 354 1.61 10.42 -10.70
CA THR A 354 0.27 9.79 -10.64
C THR A 354 -0.40 9.70 -12.00
N ALA A 355 -0.24 10.71 -12.86
CA ALA A 355 -0.78 10.71 -14.22
C ALA A 355 -0.21 9.57 -15.08
N THR A 356 1.07 9.20 -14.87
CA THR A 356 1.71 8.04 -15.54
C THR A 356 0.94 6.73 -15.37
N PHE A 357 0.21 6.59 -14.26
CA PHE A 357 -0.51 5.37 -13.90
C PHE A 357 -2.04 5.53 -13.91
N SER A 358 -2.56 6.64 -14.44
CA SER A 358 -4.00 6.89 -14.54
C SER A 358 -4.71 5.88 -15.46
N LEU A 359 -6.04 5.84 -15.41
CA LEU A 359 -6.83 4.99 -16.31
C LEU A 359 -6.53 5.34 -17.77
N GLY A 360 -6.45 4.32 -18.64
CA GLY A 360 -6.04 4.47 -20.04
C GLY A 360 -4.52 4.59 -20.24
N GLN A 361 -3.72 4.55 -19.17
CA GLN A 361 -2.25 4.61 -19.24
C GLN A 361 -1.62 3.25 -18.93
N SER A 362 -0.64 2.89 -19.76
CA SER A 362 0.13 1.63 -19.68
C SER A 362 1.63 1.92 -19.81
N PRO A 363 2.25 2.48 -18.75
CA PRO A 363 3.66 2.83 -18.82
C PRO A 363 4.50 1.57 -19.05
N TYR A 364 5.53 1.71 -19.89
CA TYR A 364 6.51 0.68 -20.16
C TYR A 364 7.90 1.27 -20.02
N TYR A 365 8.77 0.55 -19.32
CA TYR A 365 10.16 0.91 -19.19
C TYR A 365 11.03 -0.33 -19.43
N PRO A 366 12.23 -0.16 -20.02
CA PRO A 366 13.20 -1.24 -20.05
C PRO A 366 13.50 -1.77 -18.66
N ASP A 367 13.80 -3.07 -18.58
CA ASP A 367 14.30 -3.67 -17.36
C ASP A 367 15.60 -2.99 -16.92
N VAL A 368 15.82 -2.95 -15.60
CA VAL A 368 17.08 -2.42 -15.06
C VAL A 368 18.25 -3.33 -15.47
N PRO A 369 19.49 -2.80 -15.57
CA PRO A 369 20.65 -3.60 -15.95
C PRO A 369 20.82 -4.86 -15.09
N LYS A 370 21.32 -5.94 -15.70
CA LYS A 370 21.53 -7.26 -15.07
C LYS A 370 20.23 -7.97 -14.63
N SER A 371 19.07 -7.53 -15.12
CA SER A 371 17.84 -8.32 -15.00
C SER A 371 17.90 -9.53 -15.94
N PRO A 372 17.38 -10.70 -15.51
CA PRO A 372 17.14 -11.83 -16.38
C PRO A 372 16.32 -11.44 -17.60
N LYS A 373 16.65 -12.02 -18.77
CA LYS A 373 15.75 -11.98 -19.92
C LYS A 373 14.59 -12.92 -19.65
N TRP A 374 13.40 -12.37 -19.45
CA TRP A 374 12.20 -13.14 -19.14
C TRP A 374 11.08 -12.81 -20.13
N PRO A 375 10.92 -13.60 -21.22
CA PRO A 375 10.01 -13.28 -22.32
C PRO A 375 8.54 -13.69 -22.06
N PHE A 376 8.20 -14.16 -20.87
CA PHE A 376 6.87 -14.68 -20.54
C PHE A 376 5.90 -13.59 -20.05
N ARG A 377 6.05 -12.37 -20.56
CA ARG A 377 5.14 -11.24 -20.34
C ARG A 377 4.89 -10.52 -21.65
N THR A 378 3.75 -9.85 -21.73
CA THR A 378 3.48 -8.94 -22.83
C THR A 378 4.45 -7.76 -22.77
N THR A 379 4.95 -7.34 -23.93
CA THR A 379 5.65 -6.06 -24.12
C THR A 379 4.94 -5.29 -25.22
N PRO A 380 5.02 -3.95 -25.26
CA PRO A 380 4.48 -3.18 -26.38
C PRO A 380 5.06 -3.71 -27.70
N SER A 381 4.21 -3.91 -28.72
CA SER A 381 4.67 -4.18 -30.08
C SER A 381 5.46 -2.95 -30.56
N GLU A 382 6.76 -3.12 -30.77
CA GLU A 382 7.75 -2.12 -31.21
C GLU A 382 7.20 -0.78 -31.74
N LYS A 383 7.11 0.20 -30.84
CA LYS A 383 7.72 1.50 -31.10
C LYS A 383 8.77 1.70 -30.02
N VAL A 384 10.00 1.33 -30.36
CA VAL A 384 11.17 1.78 -29.61
C VAL A 384 11.15 3.31 -29.67
N VAL A 385 10.82 3.96 -28.57
CA VAL A 385 11.14 5.38 -28.43
C VAL A 385 12.66 5.44 -28.40
N GLU A 386 13.27 5.88 -29.50
CA GLU A 386 14.70 6.13 -29.57
C GLU A 386 15.11 7.03 -28.40
N ILE A 387 15.98 6.52 -27.54
CA ILE A 387 16.68 7.35 -26.57
C ILE A 387 17.75 8.09 -27.38
N PRO A 388 17.74 9.44 -27.46
CA PRO A 388 18.80 10.17 -28.14
C PRO A 388 20.14 9.78 -27.52
N ALA A 389 21.06 9.30 -28.34
CA ALA A 389 22.39 8.93 -27.90
C ALA A 389 23.02 10.09 -27.11
N GLN A 390 23.50 9.79 -25.90
CA GLN A 390 24.33 10.73 -25.16
C GLN A 390 25.56 11.05 -26.00
N LYS A 391 25.67 12.30 -26.47
CA LYS A 391 26.96 12.84 -26.92
C LYS A 391 27.90 12.79 -25.72
N LYS A 392 28.88 11.89 -25.77
CA LYS A 392 30.06 11.95 -24.90
C LYS A 392 30.69 13.34 -25.10
N LYS A 393 30.80 14.12 -24.02
CA LYS A 393 31.77 15.20 -23.91
C LYS A 393 32.84 14.74 -22.94
#